data_AF-A0A2N2C7G4-F1
#
_entry.id   AF-A0A2N2C7G4-F1
#
_cell.length_a   1.000
_cell.length_b   1.000
_cell.length_c   1.000
_cell.angle_alpha   90.00
_cell.angle_beta   90.00
_cell.angle_gamma   90.00
#
_symmetry.space_group_name_H-M   'P 1'
#
loop_
_entity.id
_entity.type
_entity.pdbx_description
1 polymer ?
#
loop_
_entity_poly.entity_id
_entity_poly.type
_entity_poly.pdbx_seq_one_letter_code
_entity_poly.pdbx_strand_id
1 'polypeptide(L)'
;MGVVFVLGGLVILCFIMILYQQKNRDKQLITDNPILTIPTQTSSKAVIISTFGMLSEHKCYRWGYKGVKLISVVLDKEKIYLSFGKGEHVKHVSIYHEMVRENDLKEVCQKFLYETGVVVNIENN
;
A
#
# COMPACT_ATOMS: atom_id res chain seq x y z
N MET A 1 -8.00 2.42 45.87
CA MET A 1 -6.77 2.18 45.07
C MET A 1 -6.95 1.06 44.04
N GLY A 2 -7.30 -0.18 44.42
CA GLY A 2 -7.38 -1.32 43.48
C GLY A 2 -8.31 -1.15 42.26
N VAL A 3 -9.51 -0.57 42.44
CA VAL A 3 -10.48 -0.38 41.34
C VAL A 3 -9.96 0.57 40.26
N VAL A 4 -9.20 1.60 40.64
CA VAL A 4 -8.62 2.58 39.70
C VAL A 4 -7.53 1.92 38.84
N PHE A 5 -6.71 1.05 39.42
CA PHE A 5 -5.70 0.29 38.68
C PHE A 5 -6.32 -0.73 37.72
N VAL A 6 -7.40 -1.41 38.13
CA VAL A 6 -8.13 -2.35 37.27
C VAL A 6 -8.78 -1.63 36.08
N LEU A 7 -9.46 -0.50 36.33
CA LEU A 7 -10.05 0.32 35.27
C LEU A 7 -8.98 0.87 34.31
N GLY A 8 -7.85 1.35 34.85
CA GLY A 8 -6.73 1.82 34.05
C GLY A 8 -6.15 0.73 33.13
N GLY A 9 -5.95 -0.48 33.66
CA GLY A 9 -5.47 -1.62 32.87
C GLY A 9 -6.42 -2.01 31.74
N LEU A 10 -7.74 -1.99 32.00
CA LEU A 10 -8.75 -2.27 30.97
C LEU A 10 -8.76 -1.21 29.87
N VAL A 11 -8.66 0.08 30.22
CA VAL A 11 -8.61 1.16 29.23
C VAL A 11 -7.39 1.01 28.31
N ILE A 12 -6.21 0.70 28.88
CA ILE A 12 -4.99 0.47 28.11
C ILE A 12 -5.15 -0.74 27.18
N LEU A 13 -5.72 -1.85 27.67
CA LEU A 13 -5.96 -3.04 26.86
C LEU A 13 -6.93 -2.75 25.69
N CYS A 14 -8.03 -2.06 25.97
CA CYS A 14 -8.97 -1.63 24.94
C CYS A 14 -8.30 -0.73 23.89
N PHE A 15 -7.44 0.21 24.32
CA PHE A 15 -6.70 1.07 23.42
C PHE A 15 -5.76 0.27 22.51
N ILE A 16 -5.01 -0.69 23.05
CA ILE A 16 -4.16 -1.60 22.26
C ILE A 16 -4.99 -2.40 21.24
N MET A 17 -6.13 -2.94 21.65
CA MET A 17 -7.04 -3.66 20.74
C MET A 17 -7.53 -2.78 19.59
N ILE A 18 -7.92 -1.53 19.86
CA ILE A 18 -8.38 -0.60 18.82
C ILE A 18 -7.28 -0.33 17.80
N LEU A 19 -6.04 -0.09 18.26
CA LEU A 19 -4.89 0.11 17.37
C LEU A 19 -4.60 -1.12 16.50
N TYR A 20 -4.69 -2.32 17.09
CA TYR A 20 -4.53 -3.57 16.37
C TYR A 20 -5.60 -3.74 15.29
N GLN A 21 -6.86 -3.48 15.62
CA GLN A 21 -7.97 -3.56 14.67
C GLN A 21 -7.86 -2.53 13.55
N GLN A 22 -7.43 -1.29 13.83
CA GLN A 22 -7.19 -0.30 12.79
C GLN A 22 -6.12 -0.77 11.80
N LYS A 23 -4.98 -1.25 12.31
CA LYS A 23 -3.90 -1.80 11.48
C LYS A 23 -4.38 -2.97 10.62
N ASN A 24 -5.25 -3.83 11.14
CA ASN A 24 -5.76 -4.96 10.39
C ASN A 24 -6.77 -4.54 9.31
N ARG A 25 -7.65 -3.58 9.62
CA ARG A 25 -8.56 -2.99 8.63
C ARG A 25 -7.82 -2.33 7.47
N ASP A 26 -6.74 -1.61 7.74
CA ASP A 26 -5.92 -1.01 6.68
C ASP A 26 -5.34 -2.08 5.73
N LYS A 27 -4.90 -3.22 6.28
CA LYS A 27 -4.42 -4.34 5.47
C LYS A 27 -5.54 -4.97 4.64
N GLN A 28 -6.74 -5.12 5.22
CA GLN A 28 -7.91 -5.64 4.50
C GLN A 28 -8.29 -4.74 3.33
N LEU A 29 -8.36 -3.42 3.52
CA LEU A 29 -8.68 -2.48 2.44
C LEU A 29 -7.72 -2.61 1.25
N ILE A 30 -6.42 -2.79 1.52
CA ILE A 30 -5.41 -2.96 0.47
C ILE A 30 -5.55 -4.33 -0.20
N THR A 31 -5.76 -5.41 0.57
CA THR A 31 -5.88 -6.77 0.03
C THR A 31 -7.17 -6.98 -0.77
N ASP A 32 -8.28 -6.38 -0.34
CA ASP A 32 -9.60 -6.57 -0.94
C ASP A 32 -9.79 -5.73 -2.22
N ASN A 33 -8.96 -4.70 -2.42
CA ASN A 33 -9.05 -3.78 -3.57
C ASN A 33 -7.72 -3.69 -4.34
N PRO A 34 -7.22 -4.79 -4.94
CA PRO A 34 -5.94 -4.79 -5.62
C PRO A 34 -6.04 -4.12 -7.01
N ILE A 35 -5.19 -3.13 -7.23
CA ILE A 35 -4.86 -2.62 -8.56
C ILE A 35 -3.89 -3.60 -9.25
N LEU A 36 -2.83 -3.98 -8.53
CA LEU A 36 -1.78 -4.85 -9.02
C LEU A 36 -1.27 -5.78 -7.91
N THR A 37 -1.15 -7.07 -8.24
CA THR A 37 -0.57 -8.09 -7.37
C THR A 37 0.68 -8.66 -8.05
N ILE A 38 1.83 -8.44 -7.45
CA ILE A 38 3.13 -8.85 -7.98
C ILE A 38 3.60 -10.06 -7.16
N PRO A 39 3.68 -11.26 -7.76
CA PRO A 39 4.26 -12.42 -7.08
C PRO A 39 5.74 -12.15 -6.80
N THR A 40 6.18 -12.46 -5.58
CA THR A 40 7.60 -12.34 -5.22
C THR A 40 8.24 -13.71 -5.31
N GLN A 41 9.38 -13.85 -6.00
CA GLN A 41 10.08 -15.14 -6.09
C GLN A 41 10.72 -15.55 -4.76
N THR A 42 11.16 -14.57 -3.96
CA THR A 42 11.90 -14.80 -2.70
C THR A 42 10.99 -15.07 -1.51
N SER A 43 9.68 -14.96 -1.68
CA SER A 43 8.72 -14.84 -0.59
C SER A 43 7.38 -15.47 -0.97
N SER A 44 6.73 -16.15 -0.03
CA SER A 44 5.41 -16.75 -0.28
C SER A 44 4.28 -15.71 -0.37
N LYS A 45 4.56 -14.42 -0.12
CA LYS A 45 3.56 -13.36 -0.11
C LYS A 45 3.81 -12.37 -1.24
N ALA A 46 2.83 -12.26 -2.12
CA ALA A 46 2.83 -11.24 -3.17
C ALA A 46 2.84 -9.81 -2.59
N VAL A 47 3.43 -8.88 -3.34
CA VAL A 47 3.25 -7.45 -3.11
C VAL A 47 1.92 -7.03 -3.72
N ILE A 48 1.08 -6.37 -2.92
CA ILE A 48 -0.23 -5.89 -3.37
C ILE A 48 -0.20 -4.36 -3.38
N ILE A 49 -0.58 -3.76 -4.50
CA ILE A 49 -0.76 -2.32 -4.65
C ILE A 49 -2.25 -2.04 -4.87
N SER A 50 -2.78 -1.05 -4.16
CA SER A 50 -4.18 -0.67 -4.10
C SER A 50 -4.32 0.85 -4.09
N THR A 51 -5.53 1.32 -4.35
CA THR A 51 -5.94 2.72 -4.17
C THR A 51 -5.69 3.26 -2.76
N PHE A 52 -5.67 2.39 -1.75
CA PHE A 52 -5.47 2.78 -0.35
C PHE A 52 -4.03 2.60 0.16
N GLY A 53 -3.14 2.01 -0.63
CA GLY A 53 -1.80 1.70 -0.17
C GLY A 53 -1.12 0.56 -0.89
N MET A 54 0.02 0.17 -0.35
CA MET A 54 0.77 -1.00 -0.79
C MET A 54 1.10 -1.87 0.42
N LEU A 55 0.91 -3.17 0.24
CA LEU A 55 1.32 -4.20 1.18
C LEU A 55 2.50 -4.97 0.59
N SER A 56 3.60 -5.01 1.32
CA SER A 56 4.74 -5.89 1.10
C SER A 56 4.97 -6.69 2.39
N GLU A 57 5.72 -7.81 2.32
CA GLU A 57 5.84 -8.82 3.38
C GLU A 57 5.89 -8.26 4.81
N HIS A 58 6.67 -7.19 5.01
CA HIS A 58 6.90 -6.60 6.32
C HIS A 58 6.39 -5.17 6.46
N LYS A 59 5.84 -4.58 5.39
CA LYS A 59 5.53 -3.14 5.34
C LYS A 59 4.16 -2.89 4.73
N CYS A 60 3.38 -2.06 5.41
CA CYS A 60 2.16 -1.48 4.90
C CYS A 60 2.43 0.01 4.68
N TYR A 61 2.46 0.41 3.41
CA TYR A 61 2.52 1.81 3.00
C TYR A 61 1.10 2.28 2.73
N ARG A 62 0.73 3.42 3.30
CA ARG A 62 -0.64 3.94 3.23
C ARG A 62 -0.67 5.24 2.46
N TRP A 63 -1.66 5.37 1.59
CA TRP A 63 -2.07 6.63 0.98
C TRP A 63 -3.60 6.65 0.87
N GLY A 64 -4.19 7.75 0.40
CA GLY A 64 -5.64 7.96 0.44
C GLY A 64 -6.18 8.26 1.85
N TYR A 65 -5.32 8.36 2.87
CA TYR A 65 -5.70 8.65 4.26
C TYR A 65 -4.90 9.84 4.81
N LYS A 66 -5.56 10.74 5.56
CA LYS A 66 -4.96 11.95 6.19
C LYS A 66 -4.22 12.90 5.22
N GLY A 67 -4.62 12.90 3.96
CA GLY A 67 -4.04 13.77 2.92
C GLY A 67 -2.72 13.26 2.33
N VAL A 68 -2.26 12.06 2.70
CA VAL A 68 -1.20 11.37 1.98
C VAL A 68 -1.80 10.80 0.70
N LYS A 69 -1.21 11.09 -0.45
CA LYS A 69 -1.70 10.64 -1.76
C LYS A 69 -0.59 9.91 -2.50
N LEU A 70 -0.99 8.98 -3.37
CA LEU A 70 -0.12 8.52 -4.44
C LEU A 70 0.09 9.69 -5.42
N ILE A 71 1.34 9.98 -5.74
CA ILE A 71 1.74 11.17 -6.52
C ILE A 71 2.16 10.74 -7.92
N SER A 72 3.00 9.71 -8.02
CA SER A 72 3.45 9.19 -9.30
C SER A 72 3.67 7.68 -9.25
N VAL A 73 3.44 7.05 -10.40
CA VAL A 73 3.75 5.66 -10.67
C VAL A 73 4.60 5.64 -11.93
N VAL A 74 5.83 5.15 -11.83
CA VAL A 74 6.72 4.95 -12.96
C VAL A 74 6.96 3.46 -13.10
N LEU A 75 6.86 2.97 -14.31
CA LEU A 75 7.06 1.58 -14.64
C LEU A 75 8.23 1.44 -15.62
N ASP A 76 9.23 0.68 -15.21
CA ASP A 76 10.38 0.26 -16.01
C ASP A 76 10.24 -1.24 -16.31
N LYS A 77 11.09 -1.80 -17.16
CA LYS A 77 11.06 -3.23 -17.55
C LYS A 77 11.20 -4.19 -16.36
N GLU A 78 11.92 -3.78 -15.31
CA GLU A 78 12.21 -4.63 -14.15
C GLU A 78 11.61 -4.09 -12.84
N LYS A 79 11.17 -2.83 -12.82
CA LYS A 79 10.84 -2.12 -11.57
C LYS A 79 9.62 -1.20 -11.70
N ILE A 80 8.84 -1.16 -10.63
CA ILE A 80 7.82 -0.13 -10.39
C ILE A 80 8.34 0.83 -9.33
N TYR A 81 8.32 2.13 -9.64
CA TYR A 81 8.63 3.20 -8.70
C TYR A 81 7.34 3.92 -8.32
N LEU A 82 7.07 3.96 -7.02
CA LEU A 82 5.91 4.65 -6.45
C LEU A 82 6.38 5.83 -5.62
N SER A 83 5.81 7.01 -5.86
CA SER A 83 6.00 8.18 -5.03
C SER A 83 4.69 8.55 -4.33
N PHE A 84 4.71 8.69 -3.02
CA PHE A 84 3.51 9.04 -2.24
C PHE A 84 3.86 9.94 -1.07
N GLY A 85 2.95 10.83 -0.68
CA GLY A 85 3.27 11.83 0.32
C GLY A 85 2.20 12.89 0.53
N LYS A 86 2.56 13.89 1.35
CA LYS A 86 1.75 15.07 1.62
C LYS A 86 2.65 16.30 1.66
N GLY A 87 2.40 17.28 0.80
CA GLY A 87 3.24 18.48 0.68
C GLY A 87 4.67 18.09 0.31
N GLU A 88 5.65 18.64 1.03
CA GLU A 88 7.08 18.37 0.81
C GLU A 88 7.54 16.99 1.32
N HIS A 89 6.70 16.30 2.10
CA HIS A 89 7.03 14.97 2.65
C HIS A 89 6.63 13.86 1.68
N VAL A 90 7.50 13.58 0.71
CA VAL A 90 7.32 12.50 -0.28
C VAL A 90 8.24 11.32 0.06
N LYS A 91 7.69 10.11 -0.08
CA LYS A 91 8.43 8.85 0.02
C LYS A 91 8.44 8.15 -1.32
N HIS A 92 9.53 7.45 -1.58
CA HIS A 92 9.73 6.66 -2.80
C HIS A 92 9.93 5.19 -2.43
N VAL A 93 9.30 4.30 -3.18
CA VAL A 93 9.46 2.84 -3.04
C VAL A 93 9.65 2.24 -4.42
N SER A 94 10.67 1.41 -4.58
CA SER A 94 10.93 0.62 -5.79
C SER A 94 10.61 -0.85 -5.55
N ILE A 95 9.93 -1.48 -6.49
CA ILE A 95 9.49 -2.88 -6.42
C ILE A 95 9.94 -3.59 -7.68
N TYR A 96 10.68 -4.69 -7.54
CA TYR A 96 11.00 -5.54 -8.68
C TYR A 96 9.76 -6.29 -9.15
N HIS A 97 9.57 -6.38 -10.46
CA HIS A 97 8.49 -7.17 -11.05
C HIS A 97 8.95 -7.87 -12.32
N GLU A 98 8.36 -9.02 -12.58
CA GLU A 98 8.47 -9.74 -13.84
C GLU A 98 7.14 -9.59 -14.59
N MET A 99 6.71 -8.35 -14.87
CA MET A 99 5.51 -8.19 -15.70
C MET A 99 5.91 -8.40 -17.16
N VAL A 100 5.63 -9.59 -17.68
CA VAL A 100 6.17 -10.06 -18.98
C VAL A 100 5.20 -9.83 -20.16
N ARG A 101 3.99 -9.27 -19.99
CA ARG A 101 3.00 -9.17 -21.09
C ARG A 101 2.40 -7.77 -21.27
N GLU A 102 2.37 -7.28 -22.52
CA GLU A 102 1.78 -5.98 -22.91
C GLU A 102 0.30 -5.80 -22.52
N ASN A 103 -0.48 -6.89 -22.53
CA ASN A 103 -1.89 -6.82 -22.13
C ASN A 103 -2.04 -6.57 -20.62
N ASP A 104 -1.18 -7.17 -19.80
CA ASP A 104 -1.18 -6.97 -18.34
C ASP A 104 -0.79 -5.52 -18.02
N LEU A 105 0.16 -4.95 -18.77
CA LEU A 105 0.59 -3.55 -18.67
C LEU A 105 -0.55 -2.56 -18.92
N LYS A 106 -1.32 -2.76 -19.99
CA LYS A 106 -2.41 -1.85 -20.37
C LYS A 106 -3.53 -1.85 -19.34
N GLU A 107 -3.93 -3.03 -18.84
CA GLU A 107 -4.95 -3.15 -17.81
C GLU A 107 -4.51 -2.47 -16.51
N VAL A 108 -3.26 -2.69 -16.10
CA VAL A 108 -2.67 -2.06 -14.91
C VAL A 108 -2.68 -0.54 -15.03
N CYS A 109 -2.21 0.00 -16.17
CA CYS A 109 -2.20 1.45 -16.40
C CYS A 109 -3.62 2.05 -16.33
N GLN A 110 -4.60 1.36 -16.91
CA GLN A 110 -6.00 1.79 -16.84
C GLN A 110 -6.52 1.77 -15.42
N LYS A 111 -6.33 0.69 -14.67
CA LYS A 111 -6.77 0.61 -13.26
C LYS A 111 -6.14 1.70 -12.40
N PHE A 112 -4.84 1.95 -12.53
CA PHE A 112 -4.18 3.04 -11.79
C PHE A 112 -4.84 4.39 -12.08
N LEU A 113 -5.10 4.70 -13.35
CA LEU A 113 -5.76 5.95 -13.71
C LEU A 113 -7.19 6.02 -13.15
N TYR A 114 -7.99 4.98 -13.33
CA TYR A 114 -9.40 4.99 -12.90
C TYR A 114 -9.57 5.03 -11.39
N GLU A 115 -8.76 4.26 -10.66
CA GLU A 115 -8.94 4.15 -9.21
C GLU A 115 -8.17 5.23 -8.42
N THR A 116 -7.03 5.71 -8.93
CA THR A 116 -6.17 6.66 -8.20
C THR A 116 -6.07 8.04 -8.85
N GLY A 117 -6.45 8.17 -10.12
CA GLY A 117 -6.25 9.38 -10.91
C GLY A 117 -4.80 9.60 -11.36
N VAL A 118 -3.87 8.70 -11.02
CA VAL A 118 -2.45 8.81 -11.36
C VAL A 118 -2.19 8.08 -12.67
N VAL A 119 -1.62 8.80 -13.63
CA VAL A 119 -1.14 8.22 -14.90
C VAL A 119 0.17 7.47 -14.64
N VAL A 120 0.26 6.25 -15.15
CA VAL A 120 1.49 5.45 -15.11
C VAL A 120 2.42 5.93 -16.22
N ASN A 121 3.62 6.37 -15.85
CA ASN A 121 4.68 6.70 -16.80
C ASN A 121 5.48 5.44 -17.12
N ILE A 122 5.56 5.08 -18.40
CA ILE A 122 6.33 3.91 -18.85
C ILE A 122 7.70 4.42 -19.32
N GLU A 123 8.76 3.97 -18.64
CA GLU A 123 10.14 4.23 -19.02
C GLU A 123 10.71 3.00 -19.74
N ASN A 124 11.25 3.23 -20.94
CA ASN A 124 11.96 2.23 -21.73
C ASN A 124 13.46 2.47 -21.60
N ASN A 125 14.08 2.00 -20.52
CA ASN A 125 15.54 1.92 -20.46
C ASN A 125 16.06 0.69 -21.22
#